data_AF-A0A6J2Q266-F1
#
_entry.id   AF-A0A6J2Q266-F1
#
_cell.length_a   1.000
_cell.length_b   1.000
_cell.length_c   1.000
_cell.angle_alpha   90.00
_cell.angle_beta   90.00
_cell.angle_gamma   90.00
#
_symmetry.space_group_name_H-M   'P 1'
#
loop_
_entity.id
_entity.type
_entity.pdbx_description
1 polymer ?
#
loop_
_entity_poly.entity_id
_entity_poly.type
_entity_poly.pdbx_seq_one_letter_code
_entity_poly.pdbx_strand_id
1 'polypeptide(L)'
;MTWTAGGGHCQTEVSTDPERQSSDCGAPGDPDNYKAQEHCTMIDRLGRWRDMSCEESHPAICLDVRGPNVTFVFINIPMTWTEAQSYCRANYRDLASVRNMAENQKIQDLVPAGGTAWIGLSRDSWKWSDGSDSTFRFWSAGEPTTNGN
;
A
#
# COMPACT_ATOMS: atom_id res chain seq x y z
N MET A 1 -10.68 -36.05 -39.91
CA MET A 1 -10.90 -34.77 -40.61
C MET A 1 -12.23 -34.21 -40.14
N THR A 2 -12.17 -33.20 -39.28
CA THR A 2 -13.05 -32.01 -39.15
C THR A 2 -12.68 -31.35 -37.81
N TRP A 3 -12.48 -30.03 -37.84
CA TRP A 3 -12.17 -29.19 -36.68
C TRP A 3 -13.40 -28.34 -36.33
N THR A 4 -13.69 -28.18 -35.05
CA THR A 4 -14.41 -27.02 -34.50
C THR A 4 -13.76 -26.63 -33.18
N ALA A 5 -13.57 -25.32 -33.00
CA ALA A 5 -12.78 -24.68 -31.96
C ALA A 5 -13.61 -24.30 -30.73
N GLY A 6 -12.92 -24.16 -29.59
CA GLY A 6 -13.25 -23.16 -28.57
C GLY A 6 -13.81 -23.70 -27.25
N GLY A 7 -13.01 -23.62 -26.19
CA GLY A 7 -13.47 -23.84 -24.82
C GLY A 7 -12.34 -24.24 -23.88
N GLY A 8 -11.48 -23.28 -23.52
CA GLY A 8 -10.43 -23.47 -22.52
C GLY A 8 -11.01 -23.94 -21.19
N HIS A 9 -10.78 -25.20 -20.85
CA HIS A 9 -11.02 -25.74 -19.53
C HIS A 9 -9.80 -25.40 -18.67
N CYS A 10 -9.98 -24.57 -17.63
CA CYS A 10 -9.05 -24.57 -16.50
C CYS A 10 -9.23 -25.92 -15.78
N GLN A 11 -8.32 -26.85 -16.01
CA GLN A 11 -8.25 -28.07 -15.23
C GLN A 11 -7.77 -27.72 -13.83
N THR A 12 -8.46 -28.24 -12.83
CA THR A 12 -8.03 -28.24 -11.42
C THR A 12 -6.83 -29.18 -11.29
N GLU A 13 -5.62 -28.63 -11.16
CA GLU A 13 -4.51 -29.38 -10.57
C GLU A 13 -4.60 -29.22 -9.05
N VAL A 14 -4.92 -30.32 -8.36
CA VAL A 14 -4.80 -30.41 -6.90
C VAL A 14 -3.30 -30.45 -6.60
N SER A 15 -2.70 -29.31 -6.26
CA SER A 15 -1.33 -29.32 -5.73
C SER A 15 -1.36 -29.88 -4.31
N THR A 16 -0.66 -30.98 -4.05
CA THR A 16 -0.42 -31.53 -2.70
C THR A 16 0.63 -30.73 -1.92
N ASP A 17 0.76 -29.44 -2.22
CA ASP A 17 1.79 -28.56 -1.68
C ASP A 17 1.15 -27.60 -0.65
N PRO A 18 1.49 -27.70 0.65
CA PRO A 18 0.78 -26.98 1.70
C PRO A 18 1.04 -25.46 1.74
N GLU A 19 1.90 -24.90 0.89
CA GLU A 19 2.28 -23.47 0.93
C GLU A 19 1.83 -22.63 -0.28
N ARG A 20 0.93 -23.13 -1.14
CA ARG A 20 0.42 -22.37 -2.30
C ARG A 20 -1.09 -22.16 -2.23
N GLN A 21 -1.55 -21.20 -1.43
CA GLN A 21 -2.90 -20.64 -1.55
C GLN A 21 -2.81 -19.18 -1.94
N SER A 22 -2.81 -18.95 -3.25
CA SER A 22 -3.24 -17.68 -3.84
C SER A 22 -4.31 -18.04 -4.84
N SER A 23 -5.55 -18.11 -4.38
CA SER A 23 -6.73 -18.19 -5.22
C SER A 23 -6.97 -16.83 -5.87
N ASP A 24 -6.54 -16.68 -7.12
CA ASP A 24 -7.00 -15.59 -7.97
C ASP A 24 -7.68 -16.19 -9.21
N CYS A 25 -8.99 -16.28 -9.12
CA CYS A 25 -9.87 -16.52 -10.27
C CYS A 25 -10.97 -15.45 -10.22
N GLY A 26 -10.65 -14.23 -10.62
CA GLY A 26 -11.64 -13.16 -10.80
C GLY A 26 -12.68 -13.52 -11.87
N ALA A 27 -13.95 -13.55 -11.48
CA ALA A 27 -15.08 -13.56 -12.41
C ALA A 27 -15.45 -12.11 -12.79
N PRO A 28 -15.86 -11.84 -14.05
CA PRO A 28 -16.28 -10.50 -14.45
C PRO A 28 -17.78 -10.34 -14.15
N GLY A 29 -18.15 -9.44 -13.22
CA GLY A 29 -19.55 -9.00 -13.16
C GLY A 29 -20.19 -8.57 -11.85
N ASP A 30 -19.47 -8.18 -10.78
CA ASP A 30 -20.12 -7.45 -9.67
C ASP A 30 -19.17 -6.42 -9.04
N PRO A 31 -19.57 -5.13 -8.91
CA PRO A 31 -18.89 -4.16 -8.09
C PRO A 31 -19.72 -3.91 -6.82
N ASP A 32 -19.81 -4.89 -5.92
CA ASP A 32 -20.31 -4.65 -4.57
C ASP A 32 -19.22 -4.88 -3.52
N ASN A 33 -18.32 -3.90 -3.51
CA ASN A 33 -17.48 -3.50 -2.41
C ASN A 33 -18.30 -3.16 -1.15
N TYR A 34 -18.78 -4.18 -0.41
CA TYR A 34 -19.42 -3.98 0.88
C TYR A 34 -18.54 -4.52 2.02
N LYS A 35 -17.57 -3.67 2.42
CA LYS A 35 -16.83 -3.66 3.70
C LYS A 35 -15.55 -4.50 3.84
N ALA A 36 -14.77 -4.66 2.77
CA ALA A 36 -13.32 -4.65 2.95
C ALA A 36 -12.91 -3.19 3.25
N GLN A 37 -12.90 -2.79 4.53
CA GLN A 37 -12.40 -1.46 4.91
C GLN A 37 -10.88 -1.44 4.65
N GLU A 38 -10.51 -1.05 3.44
CA GLU A 38 -9.15 -0.70 3.07
C GLU A 38 -8.75 0.46 3.99
N HIS A 39 -7.99 0.14 5.03
CA HIS A 39 -7.41 1.14 5.92
C HIS A 39 -6.11 1.62 5.27
N CYS A 40 -6.11 2.88 4.85
CA CYS A 40 -4.93 3.52 4.28
C CYS A 40 -4.09 4.15 5.38
N THR A 41 -2.77 4.11 5.24
CA THR A 41 -1.86 4.57 6.30
C THR A 41 -1.43 6.01 6.07
N MET A 42 -1.61 6.85 7.09
CA MET A 42 -1.01 8.18 7.15
C MET A 42 0.00 8.28 8.30
N ILE A 43 0.95 9.20 8.15
CA ILE A 43 1.89 9.60 9.20
C ILE A 43 1.54 10.99 9.71
N ASP A 44 1.70 11.21 11.01
CA ASP A 44 1.61 12.54 11.61
C ASP A 44 3.00 13.14 11.93
N ARG A 45 3.03 14.40 12.34
CA ARG A 45 4.29 15.07 12.72
C ARG A 45 5.00 14.44 13.93
N LEU A 46 4.32 13.61 14.71
CA LEU A 46 4.94 12.87 15.81
C LEU A 46 5.55 11.55 15.33
N GLY A 47 5.55 11.28 14.02
CA GLY A 47 6.07 10.06 13.42
C GLY A 47 5.19 8.84 13.64
N ARG A 48 3.94 9.03 14.07
CA ARG A 48 3.00 7.95 14.37
C ARG A 48 2.19 7.61 13.13
N TRP A 49 2.00 6.31 12.90
CA TRP A 49 1.19 5.83 11.80
C TRP A 49 -0.24 5.59 12.28
N ARG A 50 -1.21 5.99 11.46
CA ARG A 50 -2.64 5.79 11.72
C ARG A 50 -3.31 5.25 10.48
N ASP A 51 -4.22 4.32 10.68
CA ASP A 51 -5.19 3.93 9.68
C ASP A 51 -6.26 4.99 9.54
N MET A 52 -6.60 5.32 8.30
CA MET A 52 -7.68 6.22 7.96
C MET A 52 -8.43 5.67 6.75
N SER A 53 -9.66 6.15 6.57
CA SER A 53 -10.43 5.84 5.37
C SER A 53 -9.65 6.31 4.13
N CYS A 54 -9.44 5.43 3.15
CA CYS A 54 -8.76 5.77 1.90
C CYS A 54 -9.45 6.89 1.10
N GLU A 55 -10.75 7.11 1.36
CA GLU A 55 -11.59 8.14 0.76
C GLU A 55 -11.39 9.53 1.39
N GLU A 56 -10.67 9.65 2.50
CA GLU A 56 -10.34 10.95 3.07
C GLU A 56 -9.26 11.66 2.24
N SER A 57 -9.38 12.99 2.13
CA SER A 57 -8.39 13.79 1.43
C SER A 57 -7.32 14.30 2.39
N HIS A 58 -6.09 13.81 2.23
CA HIS A 58 -4.91 14.27 2.97
C HIS A 58 -3.77 14.63 2.02
N PRO A 59 -2.84 15.50 2.43
CA PRO A 59 -1.54 15.64 1.77
C PRO A 59 -0.82 14.30 1.64
N ALA A 60 0.17 14.22 0.78
CA ALA A 60 0.91 12.97 0.52
C ALA A 60 2.41 13.16 0.66
N ILE A 61 3.13 12.08 0.97
CA ILE A 61 4.59 12.06 0.88
C ILE A 61 4.96 11.07 -0.22
N CYS A 62 5.64 11.57 -1.25
CA CYS A 62 6.14 10.75 -2.35
C CYS A 62 7.58 10.31 -2.09
N LEU A 63 7.90 9.11 -2.55
CA LEU A 63 9.25 8.57 -2.71
C LEU A 63 9.85 9.09 -4.02
N ASP A 64 10.96 9.83 -3.92
CA ASP A 64 11.73 10.29 -5.08
C ASP A 64 13.07 9.54 -5.14
N VAL A 65 13.29 8.82 -6.24
CA VAL A 65 14.49 7.99 -6.47
C VAL A 65 15.25 8.53 -7.66
N ARG A 66 16.47 9.01 -7.41
CA ARG A 66 17.37 9.57 -8.44
C ARG A 66 18.71 8.83 -8.41
N GLY A 67 18.81 7.76 -9.20
CA GLY A 67 19.97 6.86 -9.17
C GLY A 67 20.06 6.15 -7.81
N PRO A 68 21.20 6.24 -7.07
CA PRO A 68 21.33 5.63 -5.75
C PRO A 68 20.66 6.44 -4.63
N ASN A 69 20.23 7.68 -4.91
CA ASN A 69 19.66 8.57 -3.90
C ASN A 69 18.17 8.34 -3.75
N VAL A 70 17.75 8.07 -2.50
CA VAL A 70 16.35 7.97 -2.10
C VAL A 70 16.01 9.15 -1.21
N THR A 71 14.98 9.89 -1.60
CA THR A 71 14.49 11.09 -0.91
C THR A 71 12.98 11.08 -0.80
N PHE A 72 12.44 11.96 0.03
CA PHE A 72 11.00 12.08 0.28
C PHE A 72 10.55 13.51 -0.01
N VAL A 73 9.36 13.65 -0.61
CA VAL A 73 8.81 14.94 -1.02
C VAL A 73 7.40 15.07 -0.47
N PHE A 74 7.14 16.13 0.31
CA PHE A 74 5.80 16.44 0.79
C PHE A 74 5.00 17.21 -0.26
N ILE A 75 3.83 16.67 -0.59
CA ILE A 75 2.89 17.21 -1.56
C ILE A 75 1.70 17.77 -0.79
N ASN A 76 1.66 19.10 -0.67
CA ASN A 76 0.62 19.82 0.06
C ASN A 76 -0.67 19.98 -0.76
N ILE A 77 -1.12 18.90 -1.39
CA ILE A 77 -2.38 18.84 -2.15
C ILE A 77 -3.21 17.73 -1.51
N PRO A 78 -4.37 18.05 -0.90
CA PRO A 78 -5.26 17.03 -0.35
C PRO A 78 -5.79 16.12 -1.45
N MET A 79 -5.56 14.82 -1.30
CA MET A 79 -5.94 13.77 -2.26
C MET A 79 -6.42 12.54 -1.48
N THR A 80 -7.32 11.76 -2.07
CA THR A 80 -7.57 10.39 -1.58
C THR A 80 -6.27 9.56 -1.69
N TRP A 81 -6.17 8.46 -0.96
CA TRP A 81 -4.94 7.67 -0.98
C TRP A 81 -4.59 7.15 -2.39
N THR A 82 -5.60 6.71 -3.14
CA THR A 82 -5.45 6.21 -4.52
C THR A 82 -5.02 7.32 -5.49
N GLU A 83 -5.59 8.52 -5.35
CA GLU A 83 -5.16 9.69 -6.11
C GLU A 83 -3.73 10.08 -5.76
N ALA A 84 -3.38 10.10 -4.47
CA ALA A 84 -2.03 10.39 -4.01
C ALA A 84 -1.01 9.37 -4.54
N GLN A 85 -1.35 8.08 -4.54
CA GLN A 85 -0.52 7.03 -5.13
C GLN A 85 -0.30 7.27 -6.62
N SER A 86 -1.38 7.53 -7.35
CA SER A 86 -1.33 7.80 -8.79
C SER A 86 -0.50 9.05 -9.09
N TYR A 87 -0.68 10.11 -8.30
CA TYR A 87 0.10 11.34 -8.39
C TYR A 87 1.60 11.07 -8.17
N CYS A 88 1.96 10.35 -7.11
CA CYS A 88 3.34 10.03 -6.82
C CYS A 88 3.98 9.13 -7.88
N ARG A 89 3.24 8.19 -8.48
CA ARG A 89 3.75 7.37 -9.59
C ARG A 89 3.92 8.14 -10.89
N ALA A 90 3.11 9.17 -11.12
CA ALA A 90 3.20 10.01 -12.32
C ALA A 90 4.36 11.02 -12.24
N ASN A 91 4.67 11.53 -11.05
CA ASN A 91 5.64 12.62 -10.86
C ASN A 91 6.95 12.18 -10.17
N TYR A 92 6.92 11.05 -9.48
CA TYR A 92 8.02 10.49 -8.68
C TYR A 92 8.05 8.97 -8.85
N ARG A 93 8.47 8.21 -7.83
CA ARG A 93 8.52 6.75 -7.89
C ARG A 93 7.23 6.07 -7.41
N ASP A 94 6.75 6.46 -6.23
CA ASP A 94 5.52 5.97 -5.57
C ASP A 94 5.24 6.80 -4.30
N LEU A 95 4.20 6.50 -3.53
CA LEU A 95 4.08 6.96 -2.14
C LEU A 95 5.27 6.50 -1.28
N ALA A 96 5.58 7.25 -0.24
CA ALA A 96 6.71 6.98 0.64
C ALA A 96 6.58 5.64 1.36
N SER A 97 7.58 4.79 1.19
CA SER A 97 7.80 3.62 2.03
C SER A 97 8.74 3.97 3.19
N VAL A 98 8.51 3.38 4.35
CA VAL A 98 9.32 3.65 5.55
C VAL A 98 10.01 2.37 6.00
N ARG A 99 11.30 2.25 5.70
CA ARG A 99 12.03 0.98 5.87
C ARG A 99 12.78 0.88 7.20
N ASN A 100 12.99 2.01 7.86
CA ASN A 100 13.71 2.11 9.14
C ASN A 100 13.34 3.40 9.87
N MET A 101 13.78 3.52 11.13
CA MET A 101 13.52 4.68 11.98
C MET A 101 14.10 6.00 11.41
N ALA A 102 15.25 5.95 10.74
CA ALA A 102 15.86 7.14 10.16
C ALA A 102 15.02 7.70 9.00
N GLU A 103 14.40 6.83 8.19
CA GLU A 103 13.43 7.24 7.18
C GLU A 103 12.14 7.78 7.81
N ASN A 104 11.65 7.14 8.88
CA ASN A 104 10.48 7.65 9.60
C ASN A 104 10.71 9.08 10.11
N GLN A 105 11.89 9.31 10.70
CA GLN A 105 12.31 10.63 11.17
C GLN A 105 12.39 11.66 10.02
N LYS A 106 12.95 11.29 8.87
CA LYS A 106 12.99 12.19 7.70
C LYS A 106 11.60 12.57 7.22
N ILE A 107 10.69 11.59 7.17
CA ILE A 107 9.32 11.77 6.68
C ILE A 107 8.51 12.63 7.65
N GLN A 108 8.58 12.39 8.96
CA GLN A 108 7.87 13.21 9.95
C GLN A 108 8.36 14.68 9.94
N ASP A 109 9.65 14.93 9.66
CA ASP A 109 10.21 16.28 9.62
C ASP A 109 9.68 17.09 8.43
N LEU A 110 9.12 16.42 7.41
CA LEU A 110 8.44 17.05 6.28
C LEU A 110 6.98 17.45 6.62
N VAL A 111 6.37 16.85 7.64
CA VAL A 111 4.96 17.07 7.98
C VAL A 111 4.81 18.37 8.80
N PRO A 112 3.93 19.32 8.36
CA PRO A 112 3.68 20.55 9.10
C PRO A 112 3.10 20.33 10.51
N ALA A 113 3.24 21.33 11.38
CA ALA A 113 2.68 21.30 12.74
C ALA A 113 1.18 20.98 12.75
N GLY A 114 0.79 19.90 13.43
CA GLY A 114 -0.60 19.42 13.49
C GLY A 114 -1.09 18.72 12.20
N GLY A 115 -0.22 18.56 11.20
CA GLY A 115 -0.55 17.94 9.93
C GLY A 115 -0.42 16.43 9.91
N THR A 116 -0.93 15.86 8.83
CA THR A 116 -0.90 14.44 8.47
C THR A 116 -0.61 14.30 6.99
N ALA A 117 -0.07 13.14 6.60
CA ALA A 117 0.18 12.85 5.20
C ALA A 117 0.09 11.36 4.89
N TRP A 118 -0.41 11.02 3.70
CA TRP A 118 -0.43 9.65 3.19
C TRP A 118 0.97 9.08 2.97
N ILE A 119 1.14 7.81 3.33
CA ILE A 119 2.32 6.98 3.03
C ILE A 119 1.90 5.67 2.34
N GLY A 120 2.86 5.00 1.70
CA GLY A 120 2.61 3.88 0.77
C GLY A 120 2.30 2.53 1.41
N LEU A 121 1.90 2.50 2.68
CA LEU A 121 1.49 1.27 3.36
C LEU A 121 -0.03 1.11 3.27
N SER A 122 -0.50 0.04 2.60
CA SER A 122 -1.92 -0.33 2.52
C SER A 122 -2.19 -1.74 3.06
N ARG A 123 -3.44 -1.98 3.49
CA ARG A 123 -3.87 -3.22 4.13
C ARG A 123 -4.00 -4.42 3.18
N ASP A 124 -4.25 -4.21 1.89
CA ASP A 124 -4.61 -5.32 0.98
C ASP A 124 -3.47 -6.28 0.64
N SER A 125 -2.27 -6.05 1.17
CA SER A 125 -1.24 -7.10 1.20
C SER A 125 -0.06 -6.87 2.15
N TRP A 126 -0.10 -5.94 3.12
CA TRP A 126 1.06 -5.59 3.97
C TRP A 126 2.38 -5.38 3.20
N LYS A 127 2.26 -5.10 1.90
CA LYS A 127 3.33 -4.86 0.95
C LYS A 127 3.39 -3.36 0.74
N TRP A 128 4.60 -2.85 0.71
CA TRP A 128 4.80 -1.46 0.36
C TRP A 128 4.41 -1.25 -1.11
N SER A 129 3.77 -0.13 -1.42
CA SER A 129 3.38 0.19 -2.80
C SER A 129 4.58 0.27 -3.76
N ASP A 130 5.77 0.53 -3.23
CA ASP A 130 7.04 0.53 -3.97
C ASP A 130 7.60 -0.88 -4.25
N GLY A 131 6.97 -1.93 -3.71
CA GLY A 131 7.38 -3.33 -3.83
C GLY A 131 8.51 -3.74 -2.89
N SER A 132 8.86 -2.95 -1.87
CA SER A 132 9.92 -3.31 -0.91
C SER A 132 9.45 -4.31 0.15
N ASP A 133 10.36 -5.17 0.60
CA ASP A 133 10.13 -6.20 1.63
C ASP A 133 10.59 -5.74 3.04
N SER A 134 10.20 -4.54 3.49
CA SER A 134 10.57 -4.11 4.85
C SER A 134 9.64 -4.73 5.91
N THR A 135 10.23 -5.26 6.98
CA THR A 135 9.56 -5.80 8.18
C THR A 135 9.34 -4.76 9.28
N PHE A 136 9.87 -3.54 9.11
CA PHE A 136 9.74 -2.48 10.11
C PHE A 136 8.31 -1.95 10.17
N ARG A 137 7.70 -1.93 11.36
CA ARG A 137 6.36 -1.39 11.59
C ARG A 137 6.37 -0.56 12.88
N PHE A 138 6.10 0.73 12.77
CA PHE A 138 6.04 1.62 13.94
C PHE A 138 4.59 2.03 14.22
N TRP A 139 3.84 1.09 14.78
CA TRP A 139 2.44 1.30 15.17
C TRP A 139 2.37 2.08 16.50
N SER A 140 1.34 2.91 16.67
CA SER A 140 0.99 3.41 17.99
C SER A 140 0.56 2.24 18.88
N ALA A 141 0.86 2.32 20.19
CA ALA A 141 0.51 1.27 21.14
C ALA A 141 -1.00 0.98 21.11
N GLY A 142 -1.36 -0.20 20.60
CA GLY A 142 -2.71 -0.77 20.69
C GLY A 142 -3.46 -1.04 19.39
N GLU A 143 -2.84 -1.61 18.33
CA GLU A 143 -3.41 -2.52 17.30
C GLU A 143 -2.48 -2.62 16.05
N PRO A 144 -2.40 -3.78 15.35
CA PRO A 144 -2.36 -5.14 15.85
C PRO A 144 -0.92 -5.65 15.93
N THR A 145 -0.56 -6.22 17.08
CA THR A 145 0.58 -7.13 17.18
C THR A 145 0.15 -8.46 16.58
N THR A 146 0.70 -8.84 15.43
CA THR A 146 0.58 -10.21 14.93
C THR A 146 1.24 -11.15 15.93
N ASN A 147 0.42 -11.77 16.79
CA ASN A 147 0.81 -12.90 17.59
C ASN A 147 1.06 -14.06 16.62
N GLY A 148 2.33 -14.35 16.37
CA GLY A 148 2.73 -15.56 15.67
C GLY A 148 2.46 -16.78 16.54
N ASN A 149 1.86 -17.80 15.94
CA ASN A 149 2.21 -19.19 16.19
C ASN A 149 1.88 -20.04 14.96
#